data_AF-A0A8T4XSK4-F1
#
_entry.id   AF-A0A8T4XSK4-F1
#
_cell.length_a   1.000
_cell.length_b   1.000
_cell.length_c   1.000
_cell.angle_alpha   90.00
_cell.angle_beta   90.00
_cell.angle_gamma   90.00
#
_symmetry.space_group_name_H-M   'P 1'
#
loop_
_entity.id
_entity.type
_entity.pdbx_description
1 polymer ?
#
loop_
_entity_poly.entity_id
_entity_poly.type
_entity_poly.pdbx_seq_one_letter_code
_entity_poly.pdbx_strand_id
1 'polypeptide(L)'
;MDLNRDEDKDARLARIKAEYLALSAELARLRERLEASKAKTRRLRALMEAVERGLGIPEQECQELGITKSKEKPDDLFLKFRLQGLIRASDSEEARLSDKIDSLERLTKELEVCPECGGRGRIRTRLEYETMEGGIVVPKIEEKSCGLCEGKGRLRF
;
A
#
# COMPACT_ATOMS: atom_id res chain seq x y z
N MET A 1 2.19 -33.56 25.21
CA MET A 1 2.54 -33.86 23.81
C MET A 1 1.76 -32.88 22.95
N ASP A 2 2.35 -31.73 22.62
CA ASP A 2 1.76 -30.72 21.71
C ASP A 2 2.83 -30.09 20.79
N LEU A 3 4.00 -30.74 20.64
CA LEU A 3 5.13 -30.21 19.85
C LEU A 3 4.75 -29.94 18.39
N ASN A 4 3.95 -30.82 17.77
CA ASN A 4 3.51 -30.65 16.37
C ASN A 4 2.57 -29.45 16.18
N ARG A 5 1.84 -29.03 17.21
CA ARG A 5 0.84 -27.97 17.11
C ARG A 5 1.47 -26.58 17.24
N ASP A 6 2.56 -26.50 18.00
CA ASP A 6 3.37 -25.28 18.15
C ASP A 6 4.30 -25.08 16.92
N GLU A 7 4.87 -26.15 16.37
CA GLU A 7 5.66 -26.09 15.12
C GLU A 7 4.85 -25.55 13.93
N ASP A 8 3.59 -25.99 13.77
CA ASP A 8 2.69 -25.49 12.72
C ASP A 8 2.29 -24.01 12.93
N LYS A 9 2.12 -23.59 14.19
CA LYS A 9 1.81 -22.20 14.55
C LYS A 9 2.98 -21.29 14.21
N ASP A 10 4.19 -21.68 14.58
CA ASP A 10 5.40 -20.88 14.39
C ASP A 10 5.76 -20.77 12.91
N ALA A 11 5.66 -21.87 12.16
CA ALA A 11 5.83 -21.87 10.71
C ALA A 11 4.83 -20.93 10.01
N ARG A 12 3.56 -20.93 10.46
CA ARG A 12 2.55 -20.04 9.92
C ARG A 12 2.79 -18.58 10.27
N LEU A 13 3.16 -18.27 11.51
CA LEU A 13 3.51 -16.91 11.92
C LEU A 13 4.72 -16.39 11.15
N ALA A 14 5.75 -17.23 10.96
CA ALA A 14 6.92 -16.91 10.18
C ALA A 14 6.55 -16.58 8.72
N ARG A 15 5.64 -17.36 8.11
CA ARG A 15 5.15 -17.09 6.76
C ARG A 15 4.44 -15.74 6.66
N ILE A 16 3.51 -15.46 7.56
CA ILE A 16 2.77 -14.18 7.57
C ILE A 16 3.74 -13.00 7.80
N LYS A 17 4.72 -13.17 8.70
CA LYS A 17 5.74 -12.15 8.95
C LYS A 17 6.61 -11.89 7.71
N ALA A 18 7.03 -12.93 7.01
CA ALA A 18 7.81 -12.81 5.77
C ALA A 18 7.02 -12.06 4.69
N GLU A 19 5.73 -12.37 4.53
CA GLU A 19 4.83 -11.69 3.61
C GLU A 19 4.64 -10.22 3.98
N TYR A 20 4.38 -9.92 5.26
CA TYR A 20 4.27 -8.55 5.76
C TYR A 20 5.52 -7.71 5.47
N LEU A 21 6.71 -8.27 5.72
CA LEU A 21 7.98 -7.58 5.49
C LEU A 21 8.23 -7.35 3.99
N ALA A 22 7.89 -8.31 3.14
CA ALA A 22 8.00 -8.18 1.69
C ALA A 22 7.09 -7.06 1.17
N LEU A 23 5.81 -7.06 1.55
CA LEU A 23 4.86 -6.01 1.16
C LEU A 23 5.24 -4.63 1.72
N SER A 24 5.75 -4.58 2.95
CA SER A 24 6.25 -3.33 3.55
C SER A 24 7.46 -2.76 2.79
N ALA A 25 8.37 -3.61 2.34
CA ALA A 25 9.49 -3.21 1.51
C ALA A 25 9.04 -2.73 0.12
N GLU A 26 8.05 -3.40 -0.49
CA GLU A 26 7.45 -2.97 -1.75
C GLU A 26 6.75 -1.61 -1.62
N LEU A 27 6.00 -1.41 -0.55
CA LEU A 27 5.36 -0.13 -0.22
C LEU A 27 6.38 1.00 -0.11
N ALA A 28 7.50 0.78 0.58
CA ALA A 28 8.57 1.78 0.69
C ALA A 28 9.12 2.17 -0.69
N ARG A 29 9.40 1.19 -1.55
CA ARG A 29 9.88 1.42 -2.92
C ARG A 29 8.85 2.18 -3.78
N LEU A 30 7.58 1.83 -3.68
CA LEU A 30 6.52 2.50 -4.44
C LEU A 30 6.31 3.95 -3.97
N ARG A 31 6.40 4.21 -2.67
CA ARG A 31 6.32 5.57 -2.11
C ARG A 31 7.49 6.44 -2.58
N GLU A 32 8.70 5.90 -2.60
CA GLU A 32 9.86 6.58 -3.16
C GLU A 32 9.67 6.91 -4.65
N ARG A 33 9.17 5.95 -5.43
CA ARG A 33 8.84 6.15 -6.84
C ARG A 33 7.75 7.20 -7.04
N LEU A 34 6.71 7.20 -6.21
CA LEU A 34 5.64 8.20 -6.24
C LEU A 34 6.19 9.59 -5.95
N GLU A 35 7.08 9.74 -4.97
CA GLU A 35 7.68 11.03 -4.63
C GLU A 35 8.59 11.54 -5.77
N ALA A 36 9.39 10.65 -6.37
CA ALA A 36 10.18 10.98 -7.56
C ALA A 36 9.29 11.41 -8.74
N SER A 37 8.16 10.73 -8.96
CA SER A 37 7.18 11.11 -9.99
C SER A 37 6.58 12.48 -9.71
N LYS A 38 6.17 12.76 -8.47
CA LYS A 38 5.66 14.07 -8.05
C LYS A 38 6.70 15.19 -8.25
N ALA A 39 7.95 14.93 -7.91
CA ALA A 39 9.04 15.89 -8.14
C ALA A 39 9.21 16.20 -9.64
N LYS A 40 9.17 15.17 -10.49
CA LYS A 40 9.19 15.32 -11.95
C LYS A 40 7.99 16.13 -12.46
N THR A 41 6.79 15.84 -12.01
CA THR A 41 5.58 16.58 -12.41
C THR A 41 5.65 18.05 -12.00
N ARG A 42 6.15 18.35 -10.79
CA ARG A 42 6.39 19.74 -10.36
C ARG A 42 7.39 20.45 -11.28
N ARG A 43 8.48 19.79 -11.65
CA ARG A 43 9.46 20.32 -12.62
C ARG A 43 8.81 20.61 -13.97
N LEU A 44 8.05 19.67 -14.52
CA LEU A 44 7.35 19.84 -15.80
C LEU A 44 6.34 21.00 -15.78
N ARG A 45 5.59 21.17 -14.68
CA ARG A 45 4.65 22.29 -14.51
C ARG A 45 5.39 23.63 -14.44
N ALA A 46 6.52 23.69 -13.75
CA ALA A 46 7.35 24.90 -13.72
C ALA A 46 7.90 25.27 -15.11
N LEU A 47 8.30 24.27 -15.91
CA LEU A 47 8.70 24.51 -17.31
C LEU A 47 7.52 25.01 -18.15
N MET A 48 6.32 24.46 -17.95
CA MET A 48 5.12 24.91 -18.66
C MET A 48 4.80 26.37 -18.35
N GLU A 49 4.88 26.76 -17.07
CA GLU A 49 4.70 28.15 -16.64
C GLU A 49 5.77 29.09 -17.23
N ALA A 50 7.02 28.63 -17.32
CA ALA A 50 8.10 29.39 -17.96
C ALA A 50 7.79 29.66 -19.44
N VAL A 51 7.39 28.64 -20.20
CA VAL A 51 7.01 28.78 -21.62
C VAL A 51 5.78 29.68 -21.78
N GLU A 52 4.79 29.58 -20.88
CA GLU A 52 3.61 30.45 -20.90
C GLU A 52 3.97 31.93 -20.68
N ARG A 53 5.03 32.21 -19.92
CA ARG A 53 5.57 33.56 -19.71
C ARG A 53 6.54 34.02 -20.81
N GLY A 54 6.75 33.22 -21.86
CA GLY A 54 7.71 33.50 -22.92
C GLY A 54 9.17 33.39 -22.46
N LEU A 55 9.42 32.71 -21.34
CA LEU A 55 10.77 32.38 -20.88
C LEU A 55 11.27 31.14 -21.63
N GLY A 56 12.53 31.20 -22.07
CA GLY A 56 13.16 30.05 -22.70
C GLY A 56 13.37 28.90 -21.72
N ILE A 57 13.26 27.67 -22.22
CA ILE A 57 13.62 26.47 -21.48
C ILE A 57 15.14 26.24 -21.58
N PRO A 58 15.83 25.86 -20.49
CA PRO A 58 17.23 25.44 -20.54
C PRO A 58 17.47 24.28 -21.52
N GLU A 59 18.61 24.30 -22.21
CA GLU A 59 18.92 23.29 -23.23
C GLU A 59 18.91 21.84 -22.67
N GLN A 60 19.41 21.66 -21.45
CA GLN A 60 19.44 20.36 -20.78
C GLN A 60 18.03 19.79 -20.58
N GLU A 61 17.06 20.64 -20.22
CA GLU A 61 15.65 20.25 -20.09
C GLU A 61 15.07 19.86 -21.45
N CYS A 62 15.35 20.64 -22.51
CA CYS A 62 14.93 20.28 -23.86
C CYS A 62 15.44 18.90 -24.28
N GLN A 63 16.71 18.58 -23.98
CA GLN A 63 17.29 17.27 -24.24
C GLN A 63 16.60 16.16 -23.43
N GLU A 64 16.36 16.37 -22.13
CA GLU A 64 15.64 15.42 -21.27
C GLU A 64 14.20 15.15 -21.76
N LEU A 65 13.54 16.16 -22.34
CA LEU A 65 12.20 16.04 -22.93
C LEU A 65 12.19 15.34 -24.30
N GLY A 66 13.37 15.01 -24.84
CA GLY A 66 13.56 14.42 -26.17
C GLY A 66 13.35 15.42 -27.31
N ILE A 67 13.57 16.71 -27.05
CA ILE A 67 13.39 17.79 -28.03
C ILE A 67 14.75 18.02 -28.69
N THR A 68 14.94 17.44 -29.88
CA THR A 68 16.15 17.67 -30.68
C THR A 68 16.17 19.09 -31.24
N LYS A 69 17.33 19.75 -31.10
CA LYS A 69 17.64 21.04 -31.71
C LYS A 69 17.44 20.97 -33.23
N SER A 70 16.29 21.41 -33.72
CA SER A 70 16.28 22.11 -35.00
C SER A 70 17.18 23.35 -34.85
N LYS A 71 17.80 23.82 -35.93
CA LYS A 71 18.55 25.09 -35.92
C LYS A 71 17.67 26.29 -35.50
N GLU A 72 16.35 26.09 -35.52
CA GLU A 72 15.35 27.02 -35.02
C GLU A 72 14.92 26.62 -33.60
N LYS A 73 14.78 27.60 -32.71
CA LYS A 73 14.19 27.37 -31.39
C LYS A 73 12.85 26.64 -31.58
N PRO A 74 12.58 25.53 -30.88
CA PRO A 74 11.29 24.86 -31.00
C PRO A 74 10.17 25.86 -30.70
N ASP A 75 9.16 25.91 -31.57
CA ASP A 75 8.02 26.82 -31.39
C ASP A 75 7.39 26.63 -30.00
N ASP A 76 7.03 27.74 -29.34
CA ASP A 76 6.41 27.73 -28.01
C ASP A 76 5.16 26.84 -27.96
N LEU A 77 4.42 26.77 -29.06
CA LEU A 77 3.24 25.90 -29.18
C LEU A 77 3.62 24.41 -29.11
N PHE A 78 4.69 24.00 -29.80
CA PHE A 78 5.19 22.63 -29.76
C PHE A 78 5.69 22.27 -28.36
N LEU A 79 6.44 23.16 -27.72
CA LEU A 79 6.90 22.99 -26.34
C LEU A 79 5.73 22.81 -25.36
N LYS A 80 4.70 23.66 -25.47
CA LYS A 80 3.48 23.56 -24.64
C LYS A 80 2.78 22.21 -24.81
N PHE A 81 2.54 21.77 -26.05
CA PHE A 81 1.91 20.47 -26.28
C PHE A 81 2.74 19.30 -25.75
N ARG A 82 4.07 19.36 -25.91
CA ARG A 82 4.97 18.33 -25.39
C ARG A 82 4.94 18.26 -23.87
N LEU A 83 5.04 19.41 -23.19
CA LEU A 83 4.97 19.51 -21.74
C LEU A 83 3.61 19.05 -21.21
N GLN A 84 2.50 19.48 -21.83
CA GLN A 84 1.16 19.01 -21.47
C GLN A 84 1.03 17.49 -21.57
N GLY A 85 1.56 16.88 -22.65
CA GLY A 85 1.55 15.42 -22.81
C GLY A 85 2.33 14.71 -21.70
N LEU A 86 3.50 15.23 -21.33
CA LEU A 86 4.34 14.67 -20.27
C LEU A 86 3.73 14.86 -18.88
N ILE A 87 3.09 16.00 -18.62
CA ILE A 87 2.36 16.25 -17.37
C ILE A 87 1.22 15.25 -17.25
N ARG A 88 0.38 15.09 -18.28
CA ARG A 88 -0.73 14.11 -18.28
C ARG A 88 -0.24 12.68 -18.07
N ALA A 89 0.87 12.29 -18.71
CA ALA A 89 1.46 10.99 -18.52
C ALA A 89 1.95 10.79 -17.08
N SER A 90 2.60 11.80 -16.50
CA SER A 90 3.10 11.75 -15.12
C SER A 90 1.96 11.76 -14.09
N ASP A 91 0.92 12.57 -14.29
CA ASP A 91 -0.29 12.57 -13.46
C ASP A 91 -0.99 11.20 -13.48
N SER A 92 -1.05 10.55 -14.65
CA SER A 92 -1.61 9.20 -14.77
C SER A 92 -0.75 8.15 -14.06
N GLU A 93 0.58 8.27 -14.13
CA GLU A 93 1.50 7.39 -13.39
C GLU A 93 1.35 7.59 -11.88
N GLU A 94 1.27 8.82 -11.41
CA GLU A 94 1.05 9.14 -10.00
C GLU A 94 -0.25 8.54 -9.47
N ALA A 95 -1.35 8.66 -10.22
CA ALA A 95 -2.63 8.05 -9.84
C ALA A 95 -2.51 6.52 -9.69
N ARG A 96 -1.89 5.85 -10.68
CA ARG A 96 -1.66 4.40 -10.64
C ARG A 96 -0.79 3.97 -9.47
N LEU A 97 0.27 4.72 -9.17
CA LEU A 97 1.15 4.45 -8.04
C LEU A 97 0.41 4.65 -6.71
N SER A 98 -0.39 5.71 -6.59
CA SER A 98 -1.22 5.97 -5.42
C SER A 98 -2.22 4.84 -5.17
N ASP A 99 -2.97 4.44 -6.21
CA ASP A 99 -3.93 3.33 -6.11
C ASP A 99 -3.28 2.03 -5.67
N LYS A 100 -2.07 1.74 -6.20
CA LYS A 100 -1.31 0.55 -5.83
C LYS A 100 -0.81 0.62 -4.39
N ILE A 101 -0.33 1.77 -3.93
CA ILE A 101 0.06 1.99 -2.54
C ILE A 101 -1.13 1.78 -1.62
N ASP A 102 -2.27 2.41 -1.91
CA ASP A 102 -3.49 2.28 -1.09
C ASP A 102 -3.96 0.82 -0.99
N SER A 103 -3.91 0.08 -2.10
CA SER A 103 -4.22 -1.35 -2.13
C SER A 103 -3.27 -2.16 -1.25
N LEU A 104 -1.96 -1.93 -1.35
CA LEU A 104 -0.97 -2.64 -0.57
C LEU A 104 -1.02 -2.27 0.92
N GLU A 105 -1.29 -1.01 1.27
CA GLU A 105 -1.47 -0.59 2.66
C GLU A 105 -2.65 -1.30 3.33
N ARG A 106 -3.75 -1.52 2.59
CA ARG A 106 -4.89 -2.30 3.08
C ARG A 106 -4.49 -3.75 3.33
N LEU A 107 -3.82 -4.40 2.37
CA LEU A 107 -3.34 -5.78 2.52
C LEU A 107 -2.38 -5.92 3.70
N THR A 108 -1.47 -4.96 3.86
CA THR A 108 -0.48 -4.97 4.94
C THR A 108 -1.17 -4.86 6.31
N LYS A 109 -2.21 -4.03 6.43
CA LYS A 109 -3.07 -3.93 7.63
C LYS A 109 -3.87 -5.20 7.89
N GLU A 110 -4.36 -5.86 6.84
CA GLU A 110 -5.07 -7.13 6.97
C GLU A 110 -4.16 -8.24 7.53
N LEU A 111 -2.88 -8.25 7.15
CA LEU A 111 -1.90 -9.19 7.71
C LEU A 111 -1.60 -8.93 9.20
N GLU A 112 -1.82 -7.72 9.71
CA GLU A 112 -1.74 -7.43 11.15
C GLU A 112 -2.92 -8.02 11.94
N VAL A 113 -4.04 -8.28 11.27
CA VAL A 113 -5.20 -8.92 11.89
C VAL A 113 -4.94 -10.43 11.98
N CYS A 114 -5.11 -11.01 13.17
CA CYS A 114 -4.90 -12.44 13.35
C CYS A 114 -5.92 -13.23 12.52
N PRO A 115 -5.47 -14.04 11.53
CA PRO A 115 -6.38 -14.75 10.63
C PRO A 115 -7.16 -15.87 11.35
N GLU A 116 -6.64 -16.35 12.49
CA GLU A 116 -7.27 -17.42 13.26
C GLU A 116 -8.50 -16.98 14.06
N CYS A 117 -8.49 -15.76 14.58
CA CYS A 117 -9.62 -15.24 15.37
C CYS A 117 -10.34 -14.06 14.70
N GLY A 118 -9.88 -13.65 13.50
CA GLY A 118 -10.42 -12.51 12.77
C GLY A 118 -10.36 -11.21 13.57
N GLY A 119 -9.29 -10.99 14.32
CA GLY A 119 -9.14 -9.76 15.11
C GLY A 119 -9.73 -9.78 16.53
N ARG A 120 -10.52 -10.80 16.89
CA ARG A 120 -11.22 -10.84 18.19
C ARG A 120 -10.34 -11.24 19.38
N GLY A 121 -9.21 -11.87 19.11
CA GLY A 121 -8.32 -12.41 20.14
C GLY A 121 -8.83 -13.71 20.78
N ARG A 122 -10.09 -14.11 20.57
CA ARG A 122 -10.67 -15.33 21.14
C ARG A 122 -11.25 -16.24 20.06
N ILE A 123 -11.26 -17.53 20.35
CA ILE A 123 -11.87 -18.57 19.52
C ILE A 123 -12.93 -19.28 20.37
N ARG A 124 -14.11 -19.48 19.79
CA ARG A 124 -15.18 -20.28 20.41
C ARG A 124 -14.80 -21.75 20.34
N THR A 125 -14.74 -22.41 21.49
CA THR A 125 -14.30 -23.81 21.57
C THR A 125 -15.44 -24.77 21.77
N ARG A 126 -16.53 -24.35 22.42
CA ARG A 126 -17.68 -25.20 22.68
C ARG A 126 -18.95 -24.37 22.84
N LEU A 127 -20.06 -24.89 22.33
CA LEU A 127 -21.40 -24.39 22.64
C LEU A 127 -22.06 -25.42 23.56
N GLU A 128 -22.30 -25.02 24.80
CA GLU A 128 -23.03 -25.79 25.79
C GLU A 128 -24.38 -25.12 26.05
N TYR A 129 -25.30 -25.85 26.68
CA TYR A 129 -26.59 -25.32 27.10
C TYR A 129 -26.75 -25.57 28.59
N GLU A 130 -26.93 -24.51 29.38
CA GLU A 130 -27.17 -24.59 30.82
C GLU A 130 -28.64 -24.28 31.12
N THR A 131 -29.26 -25.11 31.96
CA THR A 131 -30.61 -24.88 32.46
C THR A 131 -30.53 -24.06 33.75
N MET A 132 -31.06 -22.85 33.74
CA MET A 132 -31.13 -21.99 34.93
C MET A 132 -32.33 -22.35 35.82
N GLU A 133 -32.32 -21.85 37.07
CA GLU A 133 -33.47 -21.93 37.97
C GLU A 133 -34.73 -21.36 37.28
N GLY A 134 -35.78 -22.19 37.19
CA GLY A 134 -36.98 -21.89 36.41
C GLY A 134 -37.10 -22.63 35.07
N GLY A 135 -36.14 -23.48 34.72
CA GLY A 135 -36.22 -24.35 33.53
C GLY A 135 -35.84 -23.69 32.20
N ILE A 136 -35.29 -22.48 32.26
CA ILE A 136 -34.85 -21.74 31.08
C ILE A 136 -33.50 -22.31 30.62
N VAL A 137 -33.43 -22.77 29.37
CA VAL A 137 -32.19 -23.27 28.75
C VAL A 137 -31.49 -22.13 28.02
N VAL A 138 -30.27 -21.79 28.43
CA VAL A 138 -29.45 -20.75 27.79
C VAL A 138 -28.19 -21.31 27.13
N PRO A 139 -27.78 -20.78 25.96
CA PRO A 139 -26.51 -21.15 25.35
C PRO A 139 -25.34 -20.54 26.15
N LYS A 140 -24.41 -21.38 26.59
CA LYS A 140 -23.11 -21.01 27.16
C LYS A 140 -22.03 -21.28 26.13
N ILE A 141 -21.35 -20.23 25.70
CA ILE A 141 -20.26 -20.33 24.72
C ILE A 141 -18.95 -20.30 25.50
N GLU A 142 -18.18 -21.39 25.44
CA GLU A 142 -16.80 -21.37 25.91
C GLU A 142 -15.91 -20.68 24.88
N GLU A 143 -15.14 -19.70 25.36
CA GLU A 143 -14.15 -19.00 24.55
C GLU A 143 -12.77 -19.17 25.18
N LYS A 144 -11.76 -19.41 24.35
CA LYS A 144 -10.36 -19.40 24.75
C LYS A 144 -9.59 -18.33 23.99
N SER A 145 -8.53 -17.81 24.60
CA SER A 145 -7.58 -16.94 23.91
C SER A 145 -7.03 -17.67 22.69
N CYS A 146 -6.98 -16.96 21.56
CA CYS A 146 -6.42 -17.47 20.33
C CYS A 146 -4.94 -17.83 20.56
N GLY A 147 -4.56 -19.08 20.26
CA GLY A 147 -3.18 -19.54 20.44
C GLY A 147 -2.18 -18.81 19.55
N LEU A 148 -2.60 -18.34 18.37
CA LEU A 148 -1.72 -17.65 17.42
C LEU A 148 -1.36 -16.21 17.83
N CYS A 149 -2.36 -15.42 18.26
CA CYS A 149 -2.15 -14.02 18.68
C CYS A 149 -2.20 -13.81 20.19
N GLU A 150 -2.29 -14.90 20.96
CA GLU A 150 -2.28 -14.91 22.43
C GLU A 150 -3.36 -14.00 23.05
N GLY A 151 -4.56 -13.97 22.48
CA GLY A 151 -5.62 -13.11 23.01
C GLY A 151 -5.65 -11.68 22.47
N LYS A 152 -4.61 -11.22 21.75
CA LYS A 152 -4.48 -9.81 21.34
C LYS A 152 -5.31 -9.43 20.12
N GLY A 153 -5.74 -10.41 19.32
CA GLY A 153 -6.45 -10.18 18.06
C GLY A 153 -5.56 -9.71 16.91
N ARG A 154 -4.36 -9.19 17.19
CA ARG A 154 -3.38 -8.75 16.19
C ARG A 154 -2.08 -9.53 16.29
N LEU A 155 -1.44 -9.71 15.14
CA LEU A 155 -0.08 -10.22 15.03
C LEU A 155 0.87 -9.05 15.24
N ARG A 156 1.78 -9.16 16.21
CA ARG A 156 2.83 -8.14 16.43
C ARG A 156 4.04 -8.54 15.58
N PHE A 157 4.45 -7.68 14.65
CA PHE A 157 5.58 -7.94 13.75
C PHE A 157 6.84 -7.21 14.18
#